data_AF-A0AAW1PNN2-F1
#
_entry.id   AF-A0AAW1PNN2-F1
#
_cell.length_a   1.000
_cell.length_b   1.000
_cell.length_c   1.000
_cell.angle_alpha   90.00
_cell.angle_beta   90.00
_cell.angle_gamma   90.00
#
_symmetry.space_group_name_H-M   'P 1'
#
loop_
_entity.id
_entity.type
_entity.pdbx_description
1 polymer ?
#
loop_
_entity_poly.entity_id
_entity_poly.type
_entity_poly.pdbx_seq_one_letter_code
_entity_poly.pdbx_strand_id
1 'polypeptide(L)'
;MPRTDSEDPDSKVLSYGDVLLRKSDVDLLRGPFWLNDQIIAFYYEYLLNEAHKLIQKVTLLLGGATTFFLAHAGSEDVQAMARSWQLPSRSLIIAAINDNPYVDEAGGSHWSLLAYTRQDHTFRHYNSSKGLNRDAARKGADVLGRLLVQEGKTPAYVEAKTPQQSNGNDCGIYLLAITEMLCNERATGALDILDMEQVLTELLTPAHISRLRSRILKLITDRIRAGNPV
;
A
#
# COMPACT_ATOMS: atom_id res chain seq x y z
N MET A 1 16.50 -17.03 37.90
CA MET A 1 16.31 -16.14 36.73
C MET A 1 14.94 -16.45 36.16
N PRO A 2 13.97 -15.53 36.15
CA PRO A 2 12.69 -15.80 35.51
C PRO A 2 12.91 -15.83 34.00
N ARG A 3 12.43 -16.89 33.35
CA ARG A 3 12.29 -16.95 31.90
C ARG A 3 11.38 -15.79 31.50
N THR A 4 11.85 -14.89 30.65
CA THR A 4 10.96 -13.95 29.96
C THR A 4 10.01 -14.80 29.12
N ASP A 5 8.71 -14.70 29.41
CA ASP A 5 7.67 -15.36 28.63
C ASP A 5 7.86 -15.03 27.15
N SER A 6 8.30 -16.02 26.37
CA SER A 6 8.27 -15.92 24.91
C SER A 6 6.81 -16.05 24.50
N GLU A 7 6.06 -14.95 24.57
CA GLU A 7 4.67 -14.88 24.11
C GLU A 7 4.57 -15.40 22.67
N ASP A 8 3.55 -16.23 22.41
CA ASP A 8 3.30 -16.89 21.12
C ASP A 8 3.26 -15.85 19.97
N PRO A 9 4.12 -15.98 18.93
CA PRO A 9 4.16 -15.04 17.80
C PRO A 9 2.83 -14.94 17.04
N ASP A 10 1.99 -15.98 17.09
CA ASP A 10 0.71 -16.00 16.40
C ASP A 10 -0.46 -15.43 17.23
N SER A 11 -0.17 -14.96 18.44
CA SER A 11 -1.14 -14.28 19.30
C SER A 11 -1.73 -13.07 18.57
N LYS A 12 -3.06 -13.00 18.54
CA LYS A 12 -3.80 -11.85 18.03
C LYS A 12 -3.58 -10.67 18.97
N VAL A 13 -3.17 -9.51 18.43
CA VAL A 13 -2.89 -8.32 19.24
C VAL A 13 -3.81 -7.15 18.92
N LEU A 14 -4.31 -7.05 17.67
CA LEU A 14 -5.21 -5.96 17.27
C LEU A 14 -6.16 -6.44 16.18
N SER A 15 -7.45 -6.16 16.35
CA SER A 15 -8.43 -6.17 15.26
C SER A 15 -8.79 -4.72 14.94
N TYR A 16 -8.61 -4.31 13.68
CA TYR A 16 -8.82 -2.95 13.21
C TYR A 16 -9.44 -2.96 11.82
N GLY A 17 -10.70 -2.54 11.71
CA GLY A 17 -11.47 -2.72 10.47
C GLY A 17 -11.49 -4.19 10.06
N ASP A 18 -11.13 -4.47 8.81
CA ASP A 18 -11.03 -5.82 8.27
C ASP A 18 -9.66 -6.49 8.52
N VAL A 19 -8.76 -5.84 9.28
CA VAL A 19 -7.39 -6.31 9.50
C VAL A 19 -7.23 -6.90 10.90
N LEU A 20 -6.60 -8.07 10.96
CA LEU A 20 -6.16 -8.72 12.19
C LEU A 20 -4.64 -8.76 12.23
N LEU A 21 -4.05 -8.05 13.19
CA LEU A 21 -2.61 -8.11 13.45
C LEU A 21 -2.29 -9.12 14.54
N ARG A 22 -1.24 -9.89 14.31
CA ARG A 22 -0.57 -10.77 15.28
C ARG A 22 0.69 -10.09 15.81
N LYS A 23 1.21 -10.65 16.90
CA LYS A 23 2.47 -10.18 17.50
C LYS A 23 3.61 -10.18 16.48
N SER A 24 3.74 -11.26 15.70
CA SER A 24 4.74 -11.40 14.64
C SER A 24 4.67 -10.28 13.59
N ASP A 25 3.47 -9.84 13.21
CA ASP A 25 3.28 -8.72 12.27
C ASP A 25 3.87 -7.42 12.84
N VAL A 26 3.56 -7.12 14.10
CA VAL A 26 3.99 -5.88 14.76
C VAL A 26 5.51 -5.86 15.00
N ASP A 27 6.10 -7.01 15.26
CA ASP A 27 7.54 -7.12 15.51
C ASP A 27 8.38 -6.80 14.26
N LEU A 28 7.83 -6.91 13.05
CA LEU A 28 8.47 -6.46 11.80
C LEU A 28 8.79 -4.95 11.81
N LEU A 29 8.04 -4.15 12.56
CA LEU A 29 8.27 -2.71 12.68
C LEU A 29 9.34 -2.34 13.70
N ARG A 30 9.77 -3.27 14.56
CA ARG A 30 10.77 -3.00 15.63
C ARG A 30 12.22 -3.04 15.13
N GLY A 31 12.44 -3.49 13.91
CA GLY A 31 13.77 -3.65 13.34
C GLY A 31 13.82 -3.42 11.84
N PRO A 32 14.97 -3.72 11.21
CA PRO A 32 15.20 -3.57 9.78
C PRO A 32 14.57 -4.75 9.00
N PHE A 33 13.29 -5.05 9.25
CA PHE A 33 12.57 -6.15 8.63
C PHE A 33 11.62 -5.66 7.53
N TRP A 34 11.36 -6.53 6.56
CA TRP A 34 10.36 -6.29 5.53
C TRP A 34 8.98 -6.22 6.13
N LEU A 35 8.15 -5.34 5.61
CA LEU A 35 6.73 -5.34 5.92
C LEU A 35 6.06 -6.49 5.19
N ASN A 36 5.04 -7.05 5.81
CA ASN A 36 4.13 -7.99 5.16
C ASN A 36 2.82 -7.29 4.77
N ASP A 37 1.92 -8.05 4.15
CA ASP A 37 0.59 -7.60 3.74
C ASP A 37 -0.23 -7.02 4.89
N GLN A 38 -0.13 -7.61 6.09
CA GLN A 38 -0.95 -7.22 7.24
C GLN A 38 -0.64 -5.80 7.71
N ILE A 39 0.63 -5.41 7.77
CA ILE A 39 1.03 -4.04 8.13
C ILE A 39 0.60 -3.04 7.05
N ILE A 40 0.73 -3.41 5.77
CA ILE A 40 0.31 -2.54 4.66
C ILE A 40 -1.22 -2.34 4.71
N ALA A 41 -1.98 -3.42 4.84
CA ALA A 41 -3.43 -3.39 4.94
C ALA A 41 -3.90 -2.58 6.15
N PHE A 42 -3.29 -2.77 7.32
CA PHE A 42 -3.57 -1.98 8.51
C PHE A 42 -3.38 -0.48 8.24
N TYR A 43 -2.27 -0.09 7.63
CA TYR A 43 -2.01 1.33 7.39
C TYR A 43 -2.97 1.92 6.37
N TYR A 44 -3.39 1.15 5.36
CA TYR A 44 -4.40 1.57 4.39
C TYR A 44 -5.77 1.79 5.04
N GLU A 45 -6.20 0.88 5.91
CA GLU A 45 -7.42 1.05 6.72
C GLU A 45 -7.33 2.33 7.57
N TYR A 46 -6.21 2.55 8.26
CA TYR A 46 -5.99 3.76 9.04
C TYR A 46 -6.05 5.04 8.18
N LEU A 47 -5.42 5.05 7.00
CA LEU A 47 -5.41 6.21 6.13
C LEU A 47 -6.83 6.59 5.67
N LEU A 48 -7.66 5.64 5.27
CA LEU A 48 -9.00 5.95 4.77
C LEU A 48 -10.05 6.12 5.87
N ASN A 49 -9.93 5.40 6.99
CA ASN A 49 -10.92 5.42 8.05
C ASN A 49 -10.62 6.43 9.15
N GLU A 50 -9.40 6.97 9.23
CA GLU A 50 -9.04 7.96 10.25
C GLU A 50 -8.35 9.18 9.65
N ALA A 51 -7.18 9.02 9.02
CA ALA A 51 -6.35 10.17 8.62
C ALA A 51 -6.97 11.00 7.49
N HIS A 52 -7.65 10.36 6.54
CA HIS A 52 -8.19 10.97 5.32
C HIS A 52 -9.65 10.54 5.04
N LYS A 53 -10.50 10.56 6.08
CA LYS A 53 -11.93 10.21 5.97
C LYS A 53 -12.66 10.93 4.82
N LEU A 54 -12.28 12.18 4.54
CA LEU A 54 -12.93 13.01 3.51
C LEU A 54 -12.80 12.45 2.09
N ILE A 55 -11.75 11.67 1.80
CA ILE A 55 -11.50 11.11 0.47
C ILE A 55 -11.89 9.63 0.35
N GLN A 56 -12.35 9.00 1.44
CA GLN A 56 -12.67 7.56 1.49
C GLN A 56 -13.59 7.10 0.34
N LYS A 57 -14.55 7.92 -0.06
CA LYS A 57 -15.50 7.59 -1.14
C LYS A 57 -14.91 7.70 -2.55
N VAL A 58 -13.86 8.50 -2.73
CA VAL A 58 -13.24 8.79 -4.04
C VAL A 58 -11.86 8.17 -4.19
N THR A 59 -11.34 7.54 -3.14
CA THR A 59 -10.07 6.83 -3.11
C THR A 59 -10.31 5.34 -2.86
N LEU A 60 -9.50 4.49 -3.47
CA LEU A 60 -9.45 3.05 -3.22
C LEU A 60 -8.00 2.65 -2.96
N LEU A 61 -7.74 2.04 -1.79
CA LEU A 61 -6.43 1.50 -1.45
C LEU A 61 -6.51 -0.03 -1.47
N LEU A 62 -5.69 -0.67 -2.30
CA LEU A 62 -5.65 -2.13 -2.48
C LEU A 62 -4.36 -2.68 -1.86
N GLY A 63 -4.49 -3.42 -0.75
CA GLY A 63 -3.36 -4.08 -0.09
C GLY A 63 -2.74 -5.19 -0.95
N GLY A 64 -1.58 -5.70 -0.54
CA GLY A 64 -0.80 -6.66 -1.33
C GLY A 64 -1.58 -7.93 -1.67
N ALA A 65 -2.25 -8.54 -0.69
CA ALA A 65 -3.13 -9.70 -0.91
C ALA A 65 -4.24 -9.44 -1.94
N THR A 66 -4.87 -8.26 -1.91
CA THR A 66 -5.92 -7.89 -2.86
C THR A 66 -5.37 -7.68 -4.27
N THR A 67 -4.24 -6.98 -4.39
CA THR A 67 -3.55 -6.80 -5.68
C THR A 67 -3.10 -8.13 -6.25
N PHE A 68 -2.54 -8.99 -5.41
CA PHE A 68 -2.09 -10.33 -5.79
C PHE A 68 -3.26 -11.17 -6.29
N PHE A 69 -4.39 -11.15 -5.58
CA PHE A 69 -5.62 -11.80 -6.01
C PHE A 69 -6.04 -11.31 -7.40
N LEU A 70 -6.14 -9.99 -7.62
CA LEU A 70 -6.53 -9.45 -8.92
C LEU A 70 -5.59 -9.89 -10.06
N ALA A 71 -4.28 -9.97 -9.78
CA ALA A 71 -3.30 -10.38 -10.77
C ALA A 71 -3.41 -11.86 -11.17
N HIS A 72 -4.08 -12.71 -10.38
CA HIS A 72 -4.16 -14.15 -10.60
C HIS A 72 -5.59 -14.68 -10.75
N ALA A 73 -6.60 -13.88 -10.42
CA ALA A 73 -8.00 -14.24 -10.49
C ALA A 73 -8.55 -14.27 -11.93
N GLY A 74 -9.65 -15.01 -12.10
CA GLY A 74 -10.40 -15.03 -13.36
C GLY A 74 -11.10 -13.69 -13.64
N SER A 75 -11.47 -13.47 -14.90
CA SER A 75 -12.13 -12.23 -15.32
C SER A 75 -13.45 -11.97 -14.58
N GLU A 76 -14.22 -13.02 -14.26
CA GLU A 76 -15.48 -12.89 -13.54
C GLU A 76 -15.30 -12.35 -12.12
N ASP A 77 -14.34 -12.90 -11.38
CA ASP A 77 -14.00 -12.47 -10.02
C ASP A 77 -13.49 -11.03 -9.99
N VAL A 78 -12.59 -10.69 -10.93
CA VAL A 78 -12.07 -9.33 -11.08
C VAL A 78 -13.21 -8.34 -11.35
N GLN A 79 -14.18 -8.70 -12.19
CA GLN A 79 -15.36 -7.87 -12.47
C GLN A 79 -16.29 -7.76 -11.25
N ALA A 80 -16.45 -8.82 -10.47
CA ALA A 80 -17.22 -8.79 -9.24
C ALA A 80 -16.59 -7.83 -8.22
N MET A 81 -15.27 -7.90 -8.02
CA MET A 81 -14.56 -6.99 -7.13
C MET A 81 -14.65 -5.54 -7.59
N ALA A 82 -14.49 -5.28 -8.89
CA ALA A 82 -14.61 -3.93 -9.45
C ALA A 82 -15.98 -3.29 -9.19
N ARG A 83 -17.06 -4.09 -9.26
CA ARG A 83 -18.42 -3.64 -8.90
C ARG A 83 -18.53 -3.34 -7.40
N SER A 84 -18.06 -4.24 -6.53
CA SER A 84 -18.08 -4.07 -5.08
C SER A 84 -17.32 -2.82 -4.63
N TRP A 85 -16.20 -2.51 -5.29
CA TRP A 85 -15.43 -1.31 -5.03
C TRP A 85 -16.01 -0.03 -5.64
N GLN A 86 -17.07 -0.12 -6.44
CA GLN A 86 -17.61 1.02 -7.18
C GLN A 86 -16.49 1.71 -7.99
N LEU A 87 -15.66 0.92 -8.68
CA LEU A 87 -14.45 1.41 -9.34
C LEU A 87 -14.64 2.68 -10.21
N PRO A 88 -15.78 2.85 -10.93
CA PRO A 88 -16.05 4.08 -11.69
C PRO A 88 -16.09 5.36 -10.85
N SER A 89 -16.45 5.30 -9.57
CA SER A 89 -16.51 6.48 -8.68
C SER A 89 -15.14 6.84 -8.08
N ARG A 90 -14.12 6.00 -8.27
CA ARG A 90 -12.79 6.19 -7.68
C ARG A 90 -11.95 7.11 -8.57
N SER A 91 -11.56 8.25 -8.01
CA SER A 91 -10.68 9.26 -8.64
C SER A 91 -9.19 8.99 -8.42
N LEU A 92 -8.88 8.24 -7.37
CA LEU A 92 -7.54 7.79 -7.00
C LEU A 92 -7.63 6.30 -6.63
N ILE A 93 -6.82 5.46 -7.26
CA ILE A 93 -6.69 4.05 -6.89
C ILE A 93 -5.21 3.80 -6.65
N ILE A 94 -4.86 3.24 -5.50
CA ILE A 94 -3.48 2.90 -5.16
C ILE A 94 -3.43 1.41 -4.83
N ALA A 95 -2.54 0.69 -5.50
CA ALA A 95 -2.31 -0.73 -5.29
C ALA A 95 -0.89 -0.97 -4.78
N ALA A 96 -0.77 -1.74 -3.70
CA ALA A 96 0.49 -2.29 -3.26
C ALA A 96 0.88 -3.46 -4.17
N ILE A 97 2.01 -3.35 -4.86
CA ILE A 97 2.53 -4.35 -5.79
C ILE A 97 3.64 -5.15 -5.12
N ASN A 98 3.57 -6.47 -5.26
CA ASN A 98 4.61 -7.41 -4.85
C ASN A 98 5.06 -8.24 -6.06
N ASP A 99 6.31 -8.69 -6.08
CA ASP A 99 6.90 -9.53 -7.14
C ASP A 99 6.72 -11.03 -6.95
N ASN A 100 5.99 -11.50 -5.93
CA ASN A 100 5.69 -12.93 -5.77
C ASN A 100 5.00 -13.48 -7.04
N PRO A 101 5.60 -14.48 -7.74
CA PRO A 101 4.96 -15.08 -8.90
C PRO A 101 4.13 -16.33 -8.55
N TYR A 102 4.20 -16.82 -7.31
CA TYR A 102 3.64 -18.10 -6.91
C TYR A 102 2.37 -17.93 -6.08
N VAL A 103 1.27 -18.56 -6.54
CA VAL A 103 -0.04 -18.53 -5.84
C VAL A 103 -0.11 -19.49 -4.66
N ASP A 104 0.71 -20.53 -4.66
CA ASP A 104 0.69 -21.60 -3.65
C ASP A 104 1.70 -21.36 -2.51
N GLU A 105 2.49 -20.28 -2.58
CA GLU A 105 3.56 -19.99 -1.63
C GLU A 105 3.54 -18.53 -1.19
N ALA A 106 3.71 -18.29 0.11
CA ALA A 106 4.03 -16.96 0.60
C ALA A 106 5.44 -16.57 0.15
N GLY A 107 5.58 -15.39 -0.47
CA GLY A 107 6.83 -14.99 -1.08
C GLY A 107 6.85 -13.55 -1.53
N GLY A 108 7.75 -13.27 -2.47
CA GLY A 108 8.07 -11.91 -2.90
C GLY A 108 9.27 -11.34 -2.15
N SER A 109 9.99 -10.47 -2.84
CA SER A 109 11.21 -9.84 -2.38
C SER A 109 11.14 -8.31 -2.34
N HIS A 110 10.14 -7.72 -3.00
CA HIS A 110 10.09 -6.28 -3.13
C HIS A 110 8.66 -5.71 -3.21
N TRP A 111 8.46 -4.59 -2.51
CA TRP A 111 7.22 -3.82 -2.55
C TRP A 111 7.39 -2.57 -3.41
N SER A 112 6.39 -2.30 -4.24
CA SER A 112 6.28 -1.04 -4.99
C SER A 112 4.82 -0.57 -5.06
N LEU A 113 4.59 0.65 -5.54
CA LEU A 113 3.29 1.28 -5.53
C LEU A 113 2.81 1.58 -6.95
N LEU A 114 1.57 1.21 -7.27
CA LEU A 114 0.92 1.58 -8.51
C LEU A 114 -0.27 2.50 -8.23
N ALA A 115 -0.21 3.75 -8.67
CA ALA A 115 -1.27 4.73 -8.48
C ALA A 115 -1.94 5.07 -9.81
N TYR A 116 -3.26 4.93 -9.88
CA TYR A 116 -4.09 5.47 -10.96
C TYR A 116 -4.78 6.75 -10.53
N THR A 117 -4.74 7.72 -11.42
CA THR A 117 -5.46 8.98 -11.29
C THR A 117 -6.45 9.13 -12.44
N ARG A 118 -7.72 9.38 -12.08
CA ARG A 118 -8.81 9.48 -13.06
C ARG A 118 -8.71 10.72 -13.96
N GLN A 119 -8.21 11.82 -13.40
CA GLN A 119 -8.14 13.14 -14.04
C GLN A 119 -7.29 13.15 -15.32
N ASP A 120 -6.17 12.45 -15.31
CA ASP A 120 -5.23 12.35 -16.44
C ASP A 120 -5.15 10.93 -17.01
N HIS A 121 -6.04 10.06 -16.57
CA HIS A 121 -6.20 8.70 -17.06
C HIS A 121 -4.88 7.89 -17.08
N THR A 122 -4.07 8.00 -16.02
CA THR A 122 -2.70 7.47 -16.00
C THR A 122 -2.41 6.63 -14.76
N PHE A 123 -1.79 5.48 -14.96
CA PHE A 123 -1.08 4.70 -13.94
C PHE A 123 0.36 5.19 -13.81
N ARG A 124 0.78 5.43 -12.56
CA ARG A 124 2.15 5.78 -12.16
C ARG A 124 2.68 4.68 -11.25
N HIS A 125 3.77 4.06 -11.67
CA HIS A 125 4.49 3.10 -10.85
C HIS A 125 5.62 3.80 -10.10
N TYR A 126 5.51 3.83 -8.77
CA TYR A 126 6.54 4.35 -7.89
C TYR A 126 7.33 3.20 -7.27
N ASN A 127 8.64 3.25 -7.42
CA ASN A 127 9.52 2.18 -7.01
C ASN A 127 10.82 2.70 -6.39
N SER A 128 11.02 2.42 -5.10
CA SER A 128 12.21 2.80 -4.34
C SER A 128 13.47 1.98 -4.68
N SER A 129 13.34 0.92 -5.49
CA SER A 129 14.47 0.11 -5.99
C SER A 129 14.37 -0.08 -7.51
N LYS A 130 14.95 0.87 -8.25
CA LYS A 130 14.84 0.98 -9.71
C LYS A 130 15.14 -0.34 -10.42
N GLY A 131 14.23 -0.74 -11.31
CA GLY A 131 14.35 -1.95 -12.13
C GLY A 131 13.62 -3.16 -11.57
N LEU A 132 13.27 -3.17 -10.28
CA LEU A 132 12.43 -4.21 -9.69
C LEU A 132 10.94 -3.97 -9.96
N ASN A 133 10.11 -4.99 -9.72
CA ASN A 133 8.63 -4.97 -9.81
C ASN A 133 7.99 -4.47 -11.10
N ARG A 134 8.75 -4.16 -12.15
CA ARG A 134 8.19 -3.56 -13.38
C ARG A 134 7.13 -4.46 -14.02
N ASP A 135 7.40 -5.75 -14.14
CA ASP A 135 6.49 -6.69 -14.77
C ASP A 135 5.25 -6.93 -13.89
N ALA A 136 5.44 -7.03 -12.57
CA ALA A 136 4.34 -7.12 -11.61
C ALA A 136 3.43 -5.87 -11.65
N ALA A 137 4.03 -4.68 -11.71
CA ALA A 137 3.30 -3.42 -11.80
C ALA A 137 2.55 -3.27 -13.12
N ARG A 138 3.18 -3.66 -14.24
CA ARG A 138 2.50 -3.69 -15.55
C ARG A 138 1.33 -4.67 -15.56
N LYS A 139 1.52 -5.87 -15.01
CA LYS A 139 0.44 -6.87 -14.88
C LYS A 139 -0.73 -6.31 -14.07
N GLY A 140 -0.45 -5.66 -12.93
CA GLY A 140 -1.47 -4.97 -12.12
C GLY A 140 -2.18 -3.86 -12.90
N ALA A 141 -1.44 -3.03 -13.63
CA ALA A 141 -1.98 -1.96 -14.47
C ALA A 141 -2.84 -2.51 -15.61
N ASP A 142 -2.48 -3.63 -16.22
CA ASP A 142 -3.25 -4.26 -17.29
C ASP A 142 -4.58 -4.81 -16.78
N VAL A 143 -4.58 -5.48 -15.62
CA VAL A 143 -5.80 -6.02 -15.00
C VAL A 143 -6.75 -4.89 -14.62
N LEU A 144 -6.27 -3.90 -13.87
CA LEU A 144 -7.08 -2.76 -13.45
C LEU A 144 -7.47 -1.87 -14.64
N GLY A 145 -6.58 -1.70 -15.61
CA GLY A 145 -6.77 -0.85 -16.78
C GLY A 145 -7.93 -1.29 -17.66
N ARG A 146 -8.15 -2.60 -17.80
CA ARG A 146 -9.34 -3.15 -18.50
C ARG A 146 -10.65 -2.78 -17.82
N LEU A 147 -10.63 -2.50 -16.52
CA LEU A 147 -11.81 -2.10 -15.73
C LEU A 147 -12.01 -0.58 -15.70
N LEU A 148 -11.00 0.18 -16.15
CA LEU A 148 -10.93 1.64 -16.02
C LEU A 148 -11.00 2.36 -17.36
N VAL A 149 -11.44 1.67 -18.43
CA VAL A 149 -11.55 2.23 -19.77
C VAL A 149 -12.38 3.52 -19.79
N GLN A 150 -11.86 4.56 -20.42
CA GLN A 150 -12.59 5.80 -20.73
C GLN A 150 -12.48 6.08 -22.21
N GLU A 151 -13.60 6.43 -22.85
CA GLU A 151 -13.63 6.80 -24.27
C GLU A 151 -12.97 5.73 -25.18
N GLY A 152 -13.13 4.45 -24.81
CA GLY A 152 -12.56 3.31 -25.54
C GLY A 152 -11.06 3.10 -25.36
N LYS A 153 -10.40 3.83 -24.44
CA LYS A 153 -8.96 3.72 -24.17
C LYS A 153 -8.69 3.21 -22.76
N THR A 154 -7.66 2.38 -22.62
CA THR A 154 -7.10 1.99 -21.33
C THR A 154 -6.19 3.10 -20.78
N PRO A 155 -5.98 3.15 -19.45
CA PRO A 155 -5.04 4.09 -18.85
C PRO A 155 -3.63 4.02 -19.42
N ALA A 156 -2.97 5.18 -19.52
CA ALA A 156 -1.54 5.23 -19.80
C ALA A 156 -0.74 4.64 -18.63
N TYR A 157 0.47 4.17 -18.88
CA TYR A 157 1.37 3.67 -17.85
C TYR A 157 2.70 4.40 -17.91
N VAL A 158 3.16 4.92 -16.77
CA VAL A 158 4.47 5.58 -16.64
C VAL A 158 5.22 5.09 -15.40
N GLU A 159 6.53 5.00 -15.53
CA GLU A 159 7.44 4.82 -14.38
C GLU A 159 7.67 6.20 -13.75
N ALA A 160 7.22 6.39 -12.51
CA ALA A 160 7.42 7.65 -11.81
C ALA A 160 8.84 7.72 -11.24
N LYS A 161 9.47 8.90 -11.35
CA LYS A 161 10.73 9.15 -10.66
C LYS A 161 10.46 9.11 -9.16
N THR A 162 11.16 8.21 -8.48
CA THR A 162 10.90 7.87 -7.08
C THR A 162 12.20 7.96 -6.28
N PRO A 163 12.19 8.51 -5.06
CA PRO A 163 13.32 8.46 -4.16
C PRO A 163 13.80 7.03 -3.93
N GLN A 164 15.10 6.79 -4.08
CA GLN A 164 15.68 5.45 -4.00
C GLN A 164 16.07 5.10 -2.57
N GLN A 165 15.69 3.90 -2.13
CA GLN A 165 16.11 3.39 -0.83
C GLN A 165 17.61 3.11 -0.83
N SER A 166 18.27 3.38 0.29
CA SER A 166 19.69 3.08 0.48
C SER A 166 19.93 1.77 1.24
N ASN A 167 18.87 1.06 1.63
CA ASN A 167 18.92 -0.22 2.34
C ASN A 167 18.10 -1.28 1.62
N GLY A 168 18.09 -2.52 2.10
CA GLY A 168 17.39 -3.64 1.47
C GLY A 168 15.99 -3.93 2.00
N ASN A 169 15.41 -3.10 2.87
CA ASN A 169 14.23 -3.52 3.66
C ASN A 169 13.14 -2.48 3.91
N ASP A 170 13.35 -1.22 3.49
CA ASP A 170 12.36 -0.17 3.67
C ASP A 170 11.40 0.00 2.47
N CYS A 171 11.45 -0.85 1.45
CA CYS A 171 10.57 -0.77 0.27
C CYS A 171 9.08 -0.65 0.65
N GLY A 172 8.63 -1.45 1.63
CA GLY A 172 7.27 -1.35 2.17
C GLY A 172 6.97 -0.02 2.87
N ILE A 173 7.96 0.58 3.55
CA ILE A 173 7.80 1.89 4.20
C ILE A 173 7.75 3.02 3.16
N TYR A 174 8.58 2.95 2.10
CA TYR A 174 8.50 3.88 0.97
C TYR A 174 7.13 3.82 0.31
N LEU A 175 6.61 2.62 0.05
CA LEU A 175 5.25 2.41 -0.46
C LEU A 175 4.20 3.11 0.42
N LEU A 176 4.24 2.91 1.74
CA LEU A 176 3.29 3.53 2.66
C LEU A 176 3.45 5.06 2.73
N ALA A 177 4.69 5.57 2.70
CA ALA A 177 4.96 7.01 2.71
C ALA A 177 4.40 7.71 1.47
N ILE A 178 4.64 7.13 0.29
CA ILE A 178 4.11 7.65 -0.99
C ILE A 178 2.59 7.58 -1.00
N THR A 179 1.99 6.50 -0.47
CA THR A 179 0.53 6.38 -0.34
C THR A 179 -0.04 7.52 0.50
N GLU A 180 0.52 7.76 1.69
CA GLU A 180 0.06 8.82 2.59
C GLU A 180 0.17 10.21 1.93
N MET A 181 1.26 10.47 1.21
CA MET A 181 1.42 11.73 0.48
C MET A 181 0.36 11.89 -0.62
N LEU A 182 0.13 10.87 -1.45
CA LEU A 182 -0.90 10.91 -2.49
C LEU A 182 -2.32 11.08 -1.91
N CYS A 183 -2.60 10.46 -0.75
CA CYS A 183 -3.83 10.68 -0.02
C CYS A 183 -3.95 12.11 0.50
N ASN A 184 -2.87 12.68 1.05
CA ASN A 184 -2.85 14.07 1.53
C ASN A 184 -3.11 15.07 0.39
N GLU A 185 -2.46 14.90 -0.76
CA GLU A 185 -2.69 15.73 -1.94
C GLU A 185 -4.14 15.62 -2.44
N ARG A 186 -4.71 14.40 -2.42
CA ARG A 186 -6.13 14.21 -2.76
C ARG A 186 -7.06 14.89 -1.78
N ALA A 187 -6.73 14.90 -0.48
CA ALA A 187 -7.57 15.51 0.56
C ALA A 187 -7.52 17.03 0.54
N THR A 188 -6.36 17.62 0.18
CA THR A 188 -6.17 19.08 0.12
C THR A 188 -6.59 19.67 -1.23
N GLY A 189 -6.83 18.85 -2.25
CA GLY A 189 -7.23 19.29 -3.58
C GLY A 189 -6.07 19.78 -4.45
N ALA A 190 -4.83 19.58 -4.00
CA ALA A 190 -3.61 20.05 -4.66
C ALA A 190 -3.03 19.04 -5.68
N LEU A 191 -3.84 18.10 -6.17
CA LEU A 191 -3.40 17.08 -7.14
C LEU A 191 -3.10 17.68 -8.53
N ASP A 192 -1.97 18.37 -8.63
CA ASP A 192 -1.23 18.58 -9.87
C ASP A 192 -0.08 17.57 -9.88
N ILE A 193 -0.37 16.38 -10.42
CA ILE A 193 0.50 15.20 -10.31
C ILE A 193 1.87 15.42 -10.98
N LEU A 194 1.99 16.48 -11.78
CA LEU A 194 3.22 16.89 -12.45
C LEU A 194 4.34 17.31 -11.47
N ASP A 195 4.02 17.72 -10.24
CA ASP A 195 5.03 18.16 -9.25
C ASP A 195 5.34 17.12 -8.15
N MET A 196 4.68 15.95 -8.18
CA MET A 196 4.90 14.92 -7.16
C MET A 196 6.35 14.41 -7.14
N GLU A 197 7.06 14.42 -8.26
CA GLU A 197 8.46 13.99 -8.30
C GLU A 197 9.34 14.84 -7.36
N GLN A 198 9.25 16.16 -7.46
CA GLN A 198 10.06 17.08 -6.67
C GLN A 198 9.67 16.97 -5.19
N VAL A 199 8.38 17.01 -4.92
CA VAL A 199 7.83 16.90 -3.55
C VAL A 199 8.27 15.60 -2.88
N LEU A 200 8.21 14.46 -3.58
CA LEU A 200 8.68 13.17 -3.04
C LEU A 200 10.18 13.20 -2.78
N THR A 201 10.97 13.77 -3.69
CA THR A 201 12.43 13.86 -3.56
C THR A 201 12.86 14.70 -2.36
N GLU A 202 12.17 15.80 -2.10
CA GLU A 202 12.46 16.69 -0.97
C GLU A 202 12.01 16.08 0.37
N LEU A 203 10.85 15.40 0.40
CA LEU A 203 10.23 14.96 1.66
C LEU A 203 10.61 13.54 2.10
N LEU A 204 10.81 12.59 1.17
CA LEU A 204 11.07 11.19 1.48
C LEU A 204 12.56 10.88 1.68
N THR A 205 13.16 11.54 2.67
CA THR A 205 14.53 11.23 3.10
C THR A 205 14.59 9.94 3.92
N PRO A 206 15.76 9.27 4.04
CA PRO A 206 15.90 8.10 4.92
C PRO A 206 15.46 8.36 6.37
N ALA A 207 15.65 9.59 6.87
CA ALA A 207 15.18 9.98 8.19
C ALA A 207 13.66 10.07 8.27
N HIS A 208 12.99 10.54 7.20
CA HIS A 208 11.53 10.50 7.11
C HIS A 208 11.00 9.07 7.15
N ILE A 209 11.59 8.18 6.37
CA ILE A 209 11.22 6.76 6.30
C ILE A 209 11.37 6.07 7.65
N SER A 210 12.50 6.28 8.34
CA SER A 210 12.71 5.74 9.70
C SER A 210 11.70 6.28 10.71
N ARG A 211 11.36 7.57 10.64
CA ARG A 211 10.31 8.18 11.47
C ARG A 211 8.93 7.60 11.18
N LEU A 212 8.60 7.37 9.90
CA LEU A 212 7.33 6.75 9.53
C LEU A 212 7.21 5.33 10.10
N ARG A 213 8.25 4.49 9.96
CA ARG A 213 8.27 3.15 10.58
C ARG A 213 7.97 3.21 12.07
N SER A 214 8.63 4.12 12.78
CA SER A 214 8.42 4.33 14.22
C SER A 214 7.01 4.84 14.55
N ARG A 215 6.45 5.71 13.69
CA ARG A 215 5.08 6.24 13.84
C ARG A 215 4.03 5.15 13.64
N ILE A 216 4.19 4.26 12.66
CA ILE A 216 3.29 3.13 12.43
C ILE A 216 3.31 2.18 13.65
N LEU A 217 4.50 1.84 14.16
CA LEU A 217 4.63 1.02 15.37
C LEU A 217 3.94 1.65 16.58
N LYS A 218 4.15 2.96 16.78
CA LYS A 218 3.51 3.71 17.86
C LYS A 218 1.99 3.71 17.71
N LEU A 219 1.49 3.95 16.50
CA LEU A 219 0.06 3.95 16.20
C LEU A 219 -0.59 2.60 16.58
N ILE A 220 0.01 1.48 16.13
CA ILE A 220 -0.48 0.14 16.47
C ILE A 220 -0.44 -0.07 17.98
N THR A 221 0.68 0.27 18.63
CA THR A 221 0.85 0.09 20.08
C THR A 221 -0.17 0.91 20.89
N ASP A 222 -0.46 2.14 20.46
CA ASP A 222 -1.46 2.99 21.11
C ASP A 222 -2.88 2.43 20.89
N ARG A 223 -3.18 1.85 19.73
CA ARG A 223 -4.47 1.17 19.46
C ARG A 223 -4.64 -0.11 20.29
N ILE A 224 -3.59 -0.92 20.44
CA ILE A 224 -3.58 -2.10 21.33
C ILE A 224 -3.85 -1.71 22.77
N ARG A 225 -3.35 -0.54 23.23
CA ARG A 225 -3.61 -0.05 24.59
C ARG A 225 -5.00 0.54 24.76
N ALA A 226 -5.57 1.12 23.70
CA ALA A 226 -6.85 1.81 23.74
C ALA A 226 -8.06 0.86 23.59
N GLY A 227 -7.89 -0.30 22.94
CA GLY A 227 -8.89 -1.36 22.86
C GLY A 227 -8.53 -2.53 23.78
N ASN A 228 -9.50 -3.13 24.46
CA ASN A 228 -9.26 -4.41 25.14
C ASN A 228 -8.68 -5.41 24.11
N PRO A 229 -7.51 -6.03 24.35
CA PRO A 229 -7.01 -7.08 23.47
C PRO A 229 -8.07 -8.20 23.35
N VAL A 230 -8.15 -8.80 22.15
CA VAL A 230 -9.12 -9.83 21.76
C VAL A 230 -9.25 -10.93 22.81
#